data_AF-A0A5P9F0S2-F1
#
_entry.id   AF-A0A5P9F0S2-F1
#
_cell.length_a   1.000
_cell.length_b   1.000
_cell.length_c   1.000
_cell.angle_alpha   90.00
_cell.angle_beta   90.00
_cell.angle_gamma   90.00
#
_symmetry.space_group_name_H-M   'P 1'
#
loop_
_entity.id
_entity.type
_entity.pdbx_description
1 polymer ?
#
loop_
_entity_poly.entity_id
_entity_poly.type
_entity_poly.pdbx_seq_one_letter_code
_entity_poly.pdbx_strand_id
1 'polypeptide(L)'
;MAENLLELAASQLGASGIGTLAAALNLPAEKGQSALDTGIAFVLAGMLNKASSKTGMAYLFNMVTGSEAPELSDVLAQFSDKEKLAASLPGDDATLQKVFGTRVGEVTKVATTEVPGNEGGHLLKMVLPLVTALLGAQVKAHKMDVSDLASFLIGQREFLRDKVPDALLDALDVKGFDNLGAALVTHGHAKPQEPREQALHGHGEKKKPVSFSSWFFPLLLVLIALYALNMCMNKGRQERAADQPSETPQEQAFMESPSEPAGDTPPNESNAQAQLGPDKFSSNLRDYLKSFDRDPNQEFILQVKFEPGTAKLLNPKAPDIDALAQIMQENPNLTVAIEGHVKGEGNEIKEQEISQERADVVRELLLQKGIAANRITATGMGSAKPLPQSAAGQTSDQQKKNERISVRVVTTE
;
A
#
# COMPACT_ATOMS: atom_id res chain seq x y z
N MET A 1 27.08 -10.84 -5.49
CA MET A 1 27.22 -9.42 -5.12
C MET A 1 25.94 -8.75 -5.55
N ALA A 2 25.30 -7.94 -4.70
CA ALA A 2 24.10 -7.23 -5.10
C ALA A 2 24.47 -6.27 -6.24
N GLU A 3 23.65 -6.18 -7.29
CA GLU A 3 23.86 -5.17 -8.33
C GLU A 3 23.66 -3.78 -7.71
N ASN A 4 24.65 -2.91 -7.87
CA ASN A 4 24.60 -1.54 -7.37
C ASN A 4 23.66 -0.70 -8.25
N LEU A 5 22.53 -0.27 -7.70
CA LEU A 5 21.52 0.45 -8.46
C LEU A 5 22.00 1.84 -8.92
N LEU A 6 22.93 2.46 -8.20
CA LEU A 6 23.51 3.75 -8.60
C LEU A 6 24.34 3.58 -9.87
N GLU A 7 25.18 2.55 -9.90
CA GLU A 7 26.00 2.23 -11.08
C GLU A 7 25.12 1.79 -12.25
N LEU A 8 24.09 1.00 -12.00
CA LEU A 8 23.12 0.59 -13.02
C LEU A 8 22.42 1.82 -13.63
N ALA A 9 21.94 2.74 -12.81
CA ALA A 9 21.29 3.96 -13.29
C ALA A 9 22.24 4.83 -14.12
N ALA A 10 23.46 5.05 -13.63
CA ALA A 10 24.48 5.83 -14.35
C ALA A 10 24.84 5.18 -15.69
N SER A 11 24.97 3.86 -15.71
CA SER A 11 25.24 3.07 -16.93
C SER A 11 24.10 3.18 -17.96
N GLN A 12 22.84 3.06 -17.51
CA GLN A 12 21.67 3.14 -18.39
C GLN A 12 21.44 4.54 -18.96
N LEU A 13 21.72 5.59 -18.17
CA LEU A 13 21.60 6.98 -18.64
C LEU A 13 22.77 7.41 -19.53
N GLY A 14 23.98 6.93 -19.23
CA GLY A 14 25.21 7.39 -19.85
C GLY A 14 25.48 8.88 -19.62
N ALA A 15 26.60 9.37 -20.17
CA ALA A 15 27.00 10.77 -20.01
C ALA A 15 25.96 11.77 -20.56
N SER A 16 25.23 11.40 -21.63
CA SER A 16 24.20 12.25 -22.23
C SER A 16 23.01 12.41 -21.29
N GLY A 17 22.45 11.32 -20.75
CA GLY A 17 21.30 11.39 -19.84
C GLY A 17 21.63 12.12 -18.54
N ILE A 18 22.84 11.90 -18.01
CA ILE A 18 23.34 12.63 -16.85
C ILE A 18 23.48 14.12 -17.15
N GLY A 19 23.97 14.48 -18.34
CA GLY A 19 24.04 15.87 -18.79
C GLY A 19 22.65 16.52 -18.92
N THR A 20 21.66 15.79 -19.43
CA THR A 20 20.27 16.26 -19.49
C THR A 20 19.69 16.50 -18.11
N LEU A 21 19.92 15.58 -17.15
CA LEU A 21 19.51 15.78 -15.75
C LEU A 21 20.13 17.04 -15.16
N ALA A 22 21.44 17.25 -15.35
CA ALA A 22 22.11 18.47 -14.89
C ALA A 22 21.47 19.71 -15.52
N ALA A 23 21.24 19.71 -16.83
CA ALA A 23 20.62 20.82 -17.54
C ALA A 23 19.18 21.09 -17.06
N ALA A 24 18.39 20.06 -16.81
CA ALA A 24 17.02 20.19 -16.30
C ALA A 24 16.96 20.76 -14.87
N LEU A 25 18.00 20.51 -14.07
CA LEU A 25 18.17 21.07 -12.72
C LEU A 25 18.94 22.40 -12.69
N ASN A 26 19.23 22.99 -13.86
CA ASN A 26 20.05 24.21 -13.97
C ASN A 26 21.44 24.09 -13.29
N LEU A 27 22.03 22.89 -13.31
CA LEU A 27 23.33 22.57 -12.73
C LEU A 27 24.45 22.60 -13.79
N PRO A 28 25.70 22.89 -13.37
CA PRO A 28 26.87 22.59 -14.19
C PRO A 28 26.93 21.10 -14.57
N ALA A 29 27.36 20.79 -15.78
CA ALA A 29 27.36 19.42 -16.31
C ALA A 29 28.17 18.45 -15.42
N GLU A 30 29.27 18.91 -14.85
CA GLU A 30 30.12 18.14 -13.93
C GLU A 30 29.44 17.78 -12.59
N LYS A 31 28.32 18.44 -12.26
CA LYS A 31 27.52 18.13 -11.06
C LYS A 31 26.41 17.11 -11.33
N GLY A 32 26.16 16.75 -12.58
CA GLY A 32 25.09 15.82 -12.96
C GLY A 32 25.19 14.45 -12.27
N GLN A 33 26.39 13.86 -12.22
CA GLN A 33 26.59 12.57 -11.55
C GLN A 33 26.31 12.66 -10.05
N SER A 34 26.80 13.72 -9.40
CA SER A 34 26.57 13.92 -7.97
C SER A 34 25.08 14.11 -7.65
N ALA A 35 24.35 14.84 -8.51
CA ALA A 35 22.92 15.02 -8.38
C ALA A 35 22.16 13.70 -8.56
N LEU A 36 22.51 12.91 -9.59
CA LEU A 36 21.93 11.58 -9.81
C LEU A 36 22.14 10.66 -8.61
N ASP A 37 23.39 10.54 -8.13
CA ASP A 37 23.74 9.71 -6.97
C ASP A 37 22.95 10.13 -5.72
N THR A 38 22.85 11.43 -5.48
CA THR A 38 22.09 12.00 -4.35
C THR A 38 20.60 11.66 -4.47
N GLY A 39 20.00 11.90 -5.65
CA GLY A 39 18.60 11.60 -5.88
C GLY A 39 18.29 10.12 -5.71
N ILE A 40 19.14 9.23 -6.22
CA ILE A 40 18.96 7.77 -6.08
C ILE A 40 19.11 7.37 -4.62
N ALA A 41 20.11 7.90 -3.92
CA ALA A 41 20.33 7.59 -2.51
C ALA A 41 19.14 8.02 -1.63
N PHE A 42 18.58 9.19 -1.90
CA PHE A 42 17.40 9.70 -1.20
C PHE A 42 16.17 8.81 -1.44
N VAL A 43 15.90 8.48 -2.70
CA VAL A 43 14.77 7.62 -3.06
C VAL A 43 14.93 6.23 -2.45
N LEU A 44 16.11 5.62 -2.55
CA LEU A 44 16.37 4.30 -1.97
C LEU A 44 16.31 4.31 -0.44
N ALA A 45 16.78 5.37 0.23
CA ALA A 45 16.63 5.51 1.67
C ALA A 45 15.14 5.62 2.07
N GLY A 46 14.35 6.40 1.32
CA GLY A 46 12.90 6.46 1.51
C GLY A 46 12.22 5.10 1.32
N MET A 47 12.60 4.37 0.27
CA MET A 47 12.10 3.02 0.00
C MET A 47 12.51 2.04 1.10
N LEU A 48 13.77 2.02 1.55
CA LEU A 48 14.23 1.20 2.67
C LEU A 48 13.45 1.50 3.96
N ASN A 49 13.20 2.77 4.24
CA ASN A 49 12.39 3.17 5.40
C ASN A 49 10.94 2.66 5.26
N LYS A 50 10.30 2.89 4.11
CA LYS A 50 8.94 2.39 3.82
C LYS A 50 8.86 0.86 3.93
N ALA A 51 9.86 0.17 3.38
CA ALA A 51 9.97 -1.28 3.33
C ALA A 51 10.15 -1.91 4.74
N SER A 52 10.53 -1.14 5.75
CA SER A 52 10.68 -1.58 7.15
C SER A 52 9.38 -2.12 7.79
N SER A 53 8.26 -2.09 7.07
CA SER A 53 7.00 -2.71 7.46
C SER A 53 6.53 -3.69 6.37
N LYS A 54 5.82 -4.77 6.77
CA LYS A 54 5.22 -5.73 5.82
C LYS A 54 4.34 -5.05 4.77
N THR A 55 3.52 -4.11 5.22
CA THR A 55 2.65 -3.28 4.38
C THR A 55 3.44 -2.43 3.40
N GLY A 56 4.46 -1.72 3.88
CA GLY A 56 5.27 -0.86 3.03
C GLY A 56 6.10 -1.63 2.01
N MET A 57 6.57 -2.84 2.35
CA MET A 57 7.25 -3.71 1.40
C MET A 57 6.29 -4.22 0.31
N ALA A 58 5.08 -4.66 0.67
CA ALA A 58 4.08 -5.06 -0.32
C ALA A 58 3.69 -3.89 -1.25
N TYR A 59 3.54 -2.70 -0.68
CA TYR A 59 3.28 -1.46 -1.43
C TYR A 59 4.39 -1.16 -2.45
N LEU A 60 5.65 -1.23 -2.04
CA LEU A 60 6.78 -1.00 -2.94
C LEU A 60 6.87 -2.07 -4.03
N PHE A 61 6.61 -3.34 -3.69
CA PHE A 61 6.57 -4.42 -4.68
C PHE A 61 5.51 -4.13 -5.75
N ASN A 62 4.31 -3.68 -5.36
CA ASN A 62 3.28 -3.28 -6.32
C ASN A 62 3.64 -2.00 -7.09
N MET A 63 4.31 -1.04 -6.45
CA MET A 63 4.77 0.16 -7.14
C MET A 63 5.73 -0.17 -8.30
N VAL A 64 6.60 -1.17 -8.12
CA VAL A 64 7.60 -1.55 -9.14
C VAL A 64 7.12 -2.64 -10.11
N THR A 65 6.06 -3.39 -9.79
CA THR A 65 5.54 -4.49 -10.63
C THR A 65 4.12 -4.29 -11.16
N GLY A 66 3.38 -3.33 -10.60
CA GLY A 66 1.99 -3.07 -10.93
C GLY A 66 1.81 -2.53 -12.34
N SER A 67 0.55 -2.50 -12.81
CA SER A 67 0.21 -2.01 -14.15
C SER A 67 0.54 -0.54 -14.39
N GLU A 68 0.68 0.24 -13.31
CA GLU A 68 1.05 1.66 -13.35
C GLU A 68 2.56 1.87 -13.16
N ALA A 69 3.35 0.81 -13.01
CA ALA A 69 4.79 0.90 -12.86
C ALA A 69 5.42 1.48 -14.13
N PRO A 70 6.36 2.45 -14.01
CA PRO A 70 7.01 3.03 -15.17
C PRO A 70 7.88 1.99 -15.89
N GLU A 71 7.78 1.93 -17.22
CA GLU A 71 8.66 1.11 -18.04
C GLU A 71 10.03 1.80 -18.21
N LEU A 72 11.11 1.04 -18.06
CA LEU A 72 12.47 1.59 -18.06
C LEU A 72 12.81 2.31 -19.37
N SER A 73 12.40 1.76 -20.53
CA SER A 73 12.63 2.41 -21.83
C SER A 73 12.01 3.80 -21.90
N ASP A 74 10.80 3.96 -21.36
CA ASP A 74 10.05 5.21 -21.43
C ASP A 74 10.64 6.25 -20.50
N VAL A 75 11.08 5.83 -19.31
CA VAL A 75 11.81 6.71 -18.39
C VAL A 75 13.12 7.17 -19.02
N LEU A 76 13.94 6.26 -19.55
CA LEU A 76 15.21 6.60 -20.17
C LEU A 76 15.05 7.56 -21.36
N ALA A 77 13.96 7.41 -22.14
CA ALA A 77 13.64 8.33 -23.23
C ALA A 77 13.38 9.77 -22.76
N GLN A 78 12.89 9.97 -21.53
CA GLN A 78 12.70 11.31 -20.96
C GLN A 78 14.03 12.00 -20.68
N PHE A 79 15.06 11.26 -20.25
CA PHE A 79 16.41 11.81 -20.02
C PHE A 79 17.18 12.15 -21.30
N SER A 80 16.59 11.92 -22.48
CA SER A 80 17.21 12.32 -23.76
C SER A 80 17.00 13.80 -24.07
N ASP A 81 16.06 14.47 -23.41
CA ASP A 81 15.65 15.85 -23.73
C ASP A 81 15.18 16.58 -22.46
N LYS A 82 15.70 17.79 -22.21
CA LYS A 82 15.44 18.50 -20.96
C LYS A 82 13.99 18.97 -20.87
N GLU A 83 13.36 19.34 -21.98
CA GLU A 83 11.97 19.77 -22.03
C GLU A 83 11.03 18.60 -21.74
N LYS A 84 11.31 17.41 -22.27
CA LYS A 84 10.57 16.18 -21.95
C LYS A 84 10.71 15.79 -20.47
N LEU A 85 11.94 15.85 -19.93
CA LEU A 85 12.20 15.54 -18.53
C LEU A 85 11.50 16.52 -17.58
N ALA A 86 11.45 17.81 -17.95
CA ALA A 86 10.72 18.81 -17.17
C ALA A 86 9.19 18.63 -17.30
N ALA A 87 8.69 18.26 -18.48
CA ALA A 87 7.26 18.05 -18.72
C ALA A 87 6.71 16.78 -18.05
N SER A 88 7.56 15.79 -17.76
CA SER A 88 7.17 14.56 -17.06
C SER A 88 7.11 14.70 -15.54
N LEU A 89 7.51 15.85 -15.00
CA LEU A 89 7.43 16.13 -13.58
C LEU A 89 5.95 16.20 -13.12
N PRO A 90 5.53 15.36 -12.16
CA PRO A 90 4.23 15.54 -11.53
C PRO A 90 4.19 16.90 -10.81
N GLY A 91 3.12 17.65 -11.05
CA GLY A 91 2.93 18.99 -10.48
C GLY A 91 2.76 19.01 -8.96
N ASP A 92 2.33 17.91 -8.36
CA ASP A 92 2.15 17.75 -6.93
C ASP A 92 3.18 16.80 -6.31
N ASP A 93 3.21 16.77 -4.98
CA ASP A 93 4.11 15.92 -4.21
C ASP A 93 3.53 14.50 -4.01
N ALA A 94 2.36 14.20 -4.60
CA ALA A 94 1.65 12.94 -4.39
C ALA A 94 2.52 11.73 -4.74
N THR A 95 3.28 11.80 -5.84
CA THR A 95 4.20 10.71 -6.23
C THR A 95 5.32 10.51 -5.22
N LEU A 96 5.85 11.58 -4.63
CA LEU A 96 6.85 11.48 -3.56
C LEU A 96 6.23 10.96 -2.26
N GLN A 97 4.98 11.32 -1.95
CA GLN A 97 4.26 10.84 -0.76
C GLN A 97 4.07 9.33 -0.78
N LYS A 98 4.03 8.70 -1.95
CA LYS A 98 4.02 7.24 -2.09
C LYS A 98 5.23 6.60 -1.39
N VAL A 99 6.42 7.19 -1.53
CA VAL A 99 7.67 6.69 -0.93
C VAL A 99 7.94 7.28 0.45
N PHE A 100 7.82 8.59 0.59
CA PHE A 100 8.22 9.32 1.80
C PHE A 100 7.06 9.63 2.76
N GLY A 101 5.82 9.33 2.37
CA GLY A 101 4.62 9.62 3.18
C GLY A 101 4.48 11.11 3.49
N THR A 102 4.10 11.42 4.73
CA THR A 102 3.95 12.81 5.20
C THR A 102 5.30 13.55 5.38
N ARG A 103 6.43 12.85 5.24
CA ARG A 103 7.78 13.42 5.41
C ARG A 103 8.35 14.05 4.15
N VAL A 104 7.62 14.06 3.03
CA VAL A 104 8.08 14.65 1.75
C VAL A 104 8.64 16.06 1.95
N GLY A 105 7.95 16.91 2.71
CA GLY A 105 8.39 18.30 2.92
C GLY A 105 9.70 18.43 3.71
N GLU A 106 10.05 17.46 4.55
CA GLU A 106 11.33 17.42 5.28
C GLU A 106 12.43 16.88 4.37
N VAL A 107 12.14 15.78 3.65
CA VAL A 107 13.07 15.14 2.72
C VAL A 107 13.46 16.07 1.56
N THR A 108 12.52 16.80 0.98
CA THR A 108 12.79 17.74 -0.12
C THR A 108 13.63 18.92 0.33
N LYS A 109 13.47 19.38 1.59
CA LYS A 109 14.33 20.41 2.18
C LYS A 109 15.77 19.92 2.29
N VAL A 110 15.99 18.69 2.75
CA VAL A 110 17.35 18.12 2.81
C VAL A 110 17.90 17.92 1.39
N ALA A 111 17.10 17.45 0.45
CA ALA A 111 17.56 17.29 -0.94
C ALA A 111 17.99 18.64 -1.56
N THR A 112 17.32 19.72 -1.15
CA THR A 112 17.62 21.10 -1.56
C THR A 112 18.93 21.60 -0.96
N THR A 113 19.33 21.13 0.22
CA THR A 113 20.64 21.48 0.81
C THR A 113 21.79 20.70 0.17
N GLU A 114 21.53 19.47 -0.26
CA GLU A 114 22.55 18.61 -0.89
C GLU A 114 22.80 18.93 -2.36
N VAL A 115 21.78 19.40 -3.08
CA VAL A 115 21.90 19.76 -4.50
C VAL A 115 21.90 21.28 -4.67
N PRO A 116 22.96 21.86 -5.29
CA PRO A 116 23.02 23.29 -5.54
C PRO A 116 21.80 23.78 -6.34
N GLY A 117 21.18 24.89 -5.95
CA GLY A 117 20.18 25.57 -6.79
C GLY A 117 18.69 25.41 -6.41
N ASN A 118 18.36 24.99 -5.19
CA ASN A 118 16.95 24.88 -4.71
C ASN A 118 16.06 23.84 -5.42
N GLU A 119 16.65 22.92 -6.19
CA GLU A 119 15.90 21.97 -7.03
C GLU A 119 15.73 20.58 -6.39
N GLY A 120 15.89 20.44 -5.07
CA GLY A 120 15.86 19.14 -4.39
C GLY A 120 14.56 18.38 -4.60
N GLY A 121 13.42 19.08 -4.58
CA GLY A 121 12.12 18.48 -4.90
C GLY A 121 12.01 17.98 -6.34
N HIS A 122 12.50 18.76 -7.30
CA HIS A 122 12.49 18.37 -8.72
C HIS A 122 13.42 17.19 -8.99
N LEU A 123 14.61 17.17 -8.38
CA LEU A 123 15.51 16.03 -8.46
C LEU A 123 14.81 14.73 -8.06
N LEU A 124 14.16 14.71 -6.89
CA LEU A 124 13.48 13.51 -6.41
C LEU A 124 12.34 13.10 -7.33
N LYS A 125 11.59 14.06 -7.90
CA LYS A 125 10.51 13.78 -8.86
C LYS A 125 11.03 13.23 -10.19
N MET A 126 12.21 13.65 -10.66
CA MET A 126 12.86 13.09 -11.86
C MET A 126 13.45 11.70 -11.62
N VAL A 127 14.06 11.50 -10.45
CA VAL A 127 14.82 10.27 -10.14
C VAL A 127 13.92 9.15 -9.62
N LEU A 128 12.79 9.46 -8.96
CA LEU A 128 11.88 8.43 -8.43
C LEU A 128 11.38 7.47 -9.53
N PRO A 129 10.84 7.93 -10.68
CA PRO A 129 10.44 7.03 -11.76
C PRO A 129 11.59 6.16 -12.28
N LEU A 130 12.81 6.70 -12.33
CA LEU A 130 14.01 5.96 -12.74
C LEU A 130 14.34 4.82 -11.77
N VAL A 131 14.37 5.10 -10.47
CA VAL A 131 14.63 4.08 -9.45
C VAL A 131 13.54 3.02 -9.46
N THR A 132 12.26 3.42 -9.54
CA THR A 132 11.12 2.49 -9.61
C THR A 132 11.19 1.61 -10.86
N ALA A 133 11.50 2.17 -12.03
CA ALA A 133 11.62 1.41 -13.28
C ALA A 133 12.81 0.45 -13.28
N LEU A 134 13.95 0.86 -12.71
CA LEU A 134 15.13 0.00 -12.57
C LEU A 134 14.84 -1.17 -11.61
N LEU A 135 14.22 -0.91 -10.45
CA LEU A 135 13.79 -1.97 -9.54
C LEU A 135 12.77 -2.90 -10.21
N GLY A 136 11.81 -2.36 -10.95
CA GLY A 136 10.83 -3.16 -11.69
C GLY A 136 11.49 -4.04 -12.75
N ALA A 137 12.49 -3.51 -13.46
CA ALA A 137 13.29 -4.29 -14.41
C ALA A 137 14.06 -5.41 -13.71
N GLN A 138 14.65 -5.17 -12.55
CA GLN A 138 15.33 -6.18 -11.73
C GLN A 138 14.36 -7.29 -11.27
N VAL A 139 13.19 -6.90 -10.76
CA VAL A 139 12.15 -7.85 -10.34
C VAL A 139 11.70 -8.72 -11.51
N LYS A 140 11.44 -8.12 -12.68
CA LYS A 140 11.05 -8.85 -13.90
C LYS A 140 12.17 -9.78 -14.40
N ALA A 141 13.42 -9.30 -14.43
CA ALA A 141 14.56 -10.05 -14.96
C ALA A 141 14.91 -11.28 -14.10
N HIS A 142 14.85 -11.12 -12.78
CA HIS A 142 15.20 -12.18 -11.83
C HIS A 142 13.98 -12.92 -11.26
N LYS A 143 12.76 -12.55 -11.68
CA LYS A 143 11.48 -13.10 -11.16
C LYS A 143 11.40 -13.00 -9.63
N MET A 144 11.84 -11.87 -9.09
CA MET A 144 11.90 -11.63 -7.64
C MET A 144 10.50 -11.64 -7.06
N ASP A 145 10.34 -12.30 -5.90
CA ASP A 145 9.18 -12.08 -5.06
C ASP A 145 9.39 -10.91 -4.07
N VAL A 146 8.44 -10.71 -3.16
CA VAL A 146 8.49 -9.62 -2.16
C VAL A 146 9.71 -9.75 -1.24
N SER A 147 10.11 -10.97 -0.89
CA SER A 147 11.25 -11.27 -0.02
C SER A 147 12.58 -11.09 -0.75
N ASP A 148 12.63 -11.47 -2.02
CA ASP A 148 13.79 -11.24 -2.88
C ASP A 148 14.04 -9.74 -3.07
N LEU A 149 12.98 -8.96 -3.35
CA LEU A 149 13.09 -7.51 -3.47
C LEU A 149 13.52 -6.85 -2.15
N ALA A 150 13.00 -7.31 -1.01
CA ALA A 150 13.45 -6.85 0.31
C ALA A 150 14.95 -7.11 0.51
N SER A 151 15.41 -8.31 0.15
CA SER A 151 16.83 -8.70 0.24
C SER A 151 17.71 -7.86 -0.70
N PHE A 152 17.21 -7.57 -1.90
CA PHE A 152 17.88 -6.69 -2.86
C PHE A 152 18.02 -5.26 -2.32
N LEU A 153 16.94 -4.69 -1.76
CA LEU A 153 16.96 -3.35 -1.14
C LEU A 153 17.94 -3.30 0.04
N ILE A 154 17.93 -4.30 0.92
CA ILE A 154 18.91 -4.41 2.01
C ILE A 154 20.33 -4.43 1.45
N GLY A 155 20.58 -5.15 0.36
CA GLY A 155 21.86 -5.16 -0.35
C GLY A 155 22.33 -3.77 -0.78
N GLN A 156 21.41 -2.86 -1.13
CA GLN A 156 21.78 -1.50 -1.52
C GLN A 156 22.39 -0.67 -0.39
N ARG A 157 22.15 -1.03 0.88
CA ARG A 157 22.64 -0.27 2.04
C ARG A 157 24.17 -0.09 2.04
N GLU A 158 24.91 -1.06 1.50
CA GLU A 158 26.37 -0.97 1.43
C GLU A 158 26.84 0.20 0.55
N PHE A 159 26.11 0.51 -0.52
CA PHE A 159 26.44 1.57 -1.46
C PHE A 159 25.90 2.95 -1.05
N LEU A 160 24.99 2.98 -0.07
CA LEU A 160 24.30 4.19 0.38
C LEU A 160 24.95 4.86 1.59
N ARG A 161 25.81 4.16 2.33
CA ARG A 161 26.33 4.61 3.62
C ARG A 161 27.01 5.99 3.55
N ASP A 162 27.77 6.24 2.50
CA ASP A 162 28.50 7.51 2.33
C ASP A 162 27.70 8.57 1.54
N LYS A 163 26.49 8.23 1.09
CA LYS A 163 25.64 9.07 0.22
C LYS A 163 24.35 9.52 0.89
N VAL A 164 24.03 8.98 2.07
CA VAL A 164 22.86 9.33 2.86
C VAL A 164 23.30 10.21 4.04
N PRO A 165 23.01 11.52 4.02
CA PRO A 165 23.38 12.42 5.12
C PRO A 165 22.50 12.18 6.36
N ASP A 166 23.03 12.48 7.54
CA ASP A 166 22.29 12.35 8.81
C ASP A 166 21.00 13.18 8.80
N ALA A 167 21.02 14.36 8.18
CA ALA A 167 19.83 15.20 8.01
C ALA A 167 18.69 14.49 7.27
N LEU A 168 19.01 13.60 6.30
CA LEU A 168 18.00 12.80 5.62
C LEU A 168 17.44 11.72 6.55
N LEU A 169 18.29 11.09 7.37
CA LEU A 169 17.86 10.10 8.35
C LEU A 169 16.91 10.73 9.37
N ASP A 170 17.23 11.93 9.85
CA ASP A 170 16.36 12.71 10.73
C ASP A 170 15.03 13.07 10.05
N ALA A 171 15.06 13.51 8.79
CA ALA A 171 13.87 13.78 7.99
C ALA A 171 13.00 12.53 7.75
N LEU A 172 13.61 11.35 7.75
CA LEU A 172 12.92 10.05 7.64
C LEU A 172 12.51 9.47 9.01
N ASP A 173 12.84 10.14 10.12
CA ASP A 173 12.64 9.67 11.50
C ASP A 173 13.36 8.34 11.79
N VAL A 174 14.54 8.16 11.18
CA VAL A 174 15.39 6.99 11.32
C VAL A 174 16.58 7.34 12.20
N LYS A 175 16.72 6.65 13.34
CA LYS A 175 17.81 6.87 14.29
C LYS A 175 19.12 6.29 13.80
N GLY A 176 19.79 6.97 12.87
CA GLY A 176 21.08 6.56 12.33
C GLY A 176 20.99 5.47 11.26
N PHE A 177 22.02 5.39 10.41
CA PHE A 177 22.01 4.60 9.18
C PHE A 177 21.85 3.09 9.42
N ASP A 178 22.33 2.60 10.56
CA ASP A 178 22.24 1.17 10.89
C ASP A 178 20.79 0.71 11.09
N ASN A 179 19.88 1.64 11.42
CA ASN A 179 18.44 1.38 11.56
C ASN A 179 17.65 1.52 10.24
N LEU A 180 18.26 2.06 9.18
CA LEU A 180 17.61 2.21 7.88
C LEU A 180 17.36 0.84 7.25
N GLY A 181 16.08 0.44 7.16
CA GLY A 181 15.72 -0.89 6.68
C GLY A 181 16.09 -2.01 7.66
N ALA A 182 16.39 -1.73 8.94
CA ALA A 182 16.76 -2.77 9.90
C ALA A 182 15.62 -3.76 10.21
N ALA A 183 14.37 -3.33 10.08
CA ALA A 183 13.21 -4.20 10.27
C ALA A 183 12.92 -5.09 9.05
N LEU A 184 13.64 -4.91 7.94
CA LEU A 184 13.56 -5.77 6.76
C LEU A 184 14.25 -7.12 6.94
N VAL A 185 14.84 -7.42 8.11
CA VAL A 185 15.45 -8.73 8.38
C VAL A 185 14.37 -9.79 8.20
N THR A 186 14.41 -10.41 7.02
CA THR A 186 13.53 -11.48 6.60
C THR A 186 13.75 -12.63 7.57
N HIS A 187 12.67 -13.17 8.12
CA HIS A 187 12.77 -14.44 8.82
C HIS A 187 13.20 -15.52 7.82
N GLY A 188 14.49 -15.86 7.83
CA GLY A 188 15.00 -17.15 7.39
C GLY A 188 15.53 -17.25 5.96
N HIS A 189 16.80 -16.88 5.77
CA HIS A 189 17.72 -17.89 5.23
C HIS A 189 18.48 -18.48 6.41
N ALA A 190 18.36 -19.80 6.58
CA ALA A 190 19.22 -20.53 7.49
C ALA A 190 20.67 -20.14 7.17
N LYS A 191 21.40 -19.67 8.19
CA LYS A 191 22.85 -19.48 8.17
C LYS A 191 23.48 -20.68 7.44
N PRO A 192 24.39 -20.51 6.46
CA PRO A 192 25.27 -21.58 6.07
C PRO A 192 25.94 -22.08 7.34
N GLN A 193 25.65 -23.32 7.74
CA GLN A 193 26.42 -23.94 8.80
C GLN A 193 27.87 -23.99 8.32
N GLU A 194 28.76 -23.34 9.05
CA GLU A 194 30.19 -23.60 8.91
C GLU A 194 30.41 -25.12 9.04
N PRO A 195 31.32 -25.72 8.25
CA PRO A 195 31.58 -27.15 8.32
C PRO A 195 32.03 -27.51 9.74
N ARG A 196 31.16 -28.19 10.49
CA ARG A 196 31.55 -28.77 11.78
C ARG A 196 32.61 -29.82 11.50
N GLU A 197 33.82 -29.58 12.00
CA GLU A 197 34.89 -30.56 12.03
C GLU A 197 34.40 -31.89 12.65
N GLN A 198 34.94 -32.95 12.07
CA GLN A 198 34.61 -34.33 12.28
C GLN A 198 34.76 -34.73 13.76
N ALA A 199 33.73 -35.36 14.31
CA ALA A 199 33.89 -36.29 15.42
C ALA A 199 33.27 -37.63 15.02
N LEU A 200 34.12 -38.66 15.08
CA LEU A 200 33.92 -40.07 14.80
C LEU A 200 32.74 -40.73 15.55
N HIS A 201 32.44 -41.95 15.08
CA HIS A 201 31.47 -42.96 15.57
C HIS A 201 30.06 -42.80 14.97
N GLY A 202 29.52 -43.68 14.13
CA GLY A 202 29.83 -45.06 13.80
C GLY A 202 28.69 -45.97 14.25
N HIS A 203 27.73 -46.25 13.36
CA HIS A 203 27.06 -47.54 13.17
C HIS A 203 26.10 -47.44 11.98
N GLY A 204 26.23 -48.39 11.06
CA GLY A 204 25.58 -48.35 9.76
C GLY A 204 24.18 -48.94 9.76
N GLU A 205 23.41 -48.53 8.75
CA GLU A 205 22.50 -49.42 8.03
C GLU A 205 22.41 -48.95 6.58
N LYS A 206 22.61 -49.89 5.64
CA LYS A 206 22.45 -49.68 4.20
C LYS A 206 20.97 -49.73 3.84
N LYS A 207 20.41 -48.71 3.17
CA LYS A 207 19.19 -48.84 2.36
C LYS A 207 19.33 -48.16 1.00
N LYS A 208 18.84 -48.89 -0.02
CA LYS A 208 19.00 -48.72 -1.47
C LYS A 208 18.23 -47.51 -2.03
N PRO A 209 18.60 -46.96 -3.20
CA PRO A 209 17.88 -45.87 -3.85
C PRO A 209 16.55 -46.36 -4.42
N VAL A 210 15.46 -45.62 -4.17
CA VAL A 210 14.15 -45.87 -4.79
C VAL A 210 13.95 -44.93 -5.97
N SER A 211 13.57 -45.56 -7.08
CA SER A 211 13.41 -45.05 -8.43
C SER A 211 12.20 -44.13 -8.59
N PHE A 212 12.41 -43.02 -9.33
CA PHE A 212 11.43 -41.99 -9.69
C PHE A 212 10.53 -42.45 -10.86
N SER A 213 9.79 -43.55 -10.68
CA SER A 213 8.86 -44.06 -11.72
C SER A 213 7.73 -44.91 -11.14
N SER A 214 6.85 -44.32 -10.33
CA SER A 214 5.60 -45.00 -9.91
C SER A 214 4.38 -44.09 -9.70
N TRP A 215 4.45 -42.78 -9.95
CA TRP A 215 3.28 -41.90 -9.81
C TRP A 215 2.68 -41.38 -11.13
N PHE A 216 3.30 -41.65 -12.29
CA PHE A 216 2.76 -41.14 -13.56
C PHE A 216 1.68 -42.04 -14.21
N PHE A 217 1.66 -43.34 -13.92
CA PHE A 217 0.72 -44.26 -14.56
C PHE A 217 -0.73 -44.27 -14.03
N PRO A 218 -1.03 -44.03 -12.74
CA PRO A 218 -2.43 -44.01 -12.28
C PRO A 218 -3.17 -42.72 -12.68
N LEU A 219 -2.46 -41.59 -12.82
CA LEU A 219 -3.07 -40.29 -13.16
C LEU A 219 -3.48 -40.20 -14.65
N LEU A 220 -2.74 -40.87 -15.53
CA LEU A 220 -3.06 -40.96 -16.96
C LEU A 220 -4.30 -41.83 -17.24
N LEU A 221 -4.51 -42.90 -16.47
CA LEU A 221 -5.70 -43.76 -16.60
C LEU A 221 -6.99 -43.06 -16.15
N VAL A 222 -6.91 -42.20 -15.13
CA VAL A 222 -8.07 -41.41 -14.66
C VAL A 222 -8.48 -40.34 -15.68
N LEU A 223 -7.52 -39.71 -16.36
CA LEU A 223 -7.81 -38.74 -17.43
C LEU A 223 -8.46 -39.39 -18.66
N ILE A 224 -8.03 -40.59 -19.05
CA ILE A 224 -8.64 -41.34 -20.15
C ILE A 224 -10.08 -41.76 -19.81
N ALA A 225 -10.33 -42.17 -18.55
CA ALA A 225 -11.67 -42.52 -18.09
C ALA A 225 -12.63 -41.30 -18.08
N LEU A 226 -12.17 -40.13 -17.63
CA LEU A 226 -12.96 -38.89 -17.64
C LEU A 226 -13.25 -38.40 -19.06
N TYR A 227 -12.30 -38.55 -19.99
CA TYR A 227 -12.50 -38.21 -21.40
C TYR A 227 -13.54 -39.13 -22.07
N ALA A 228 -13.50 -40.44 -21.80
CA ALA A 228 -14.48 -41.39 -22.32
C ALA A 228 -15.91 -41.14 -21.77
N LEU A 229 -16.02 -40.74 -20.50
CA LEU A 229 -17.30 -40.39 -19.86
C LEU A 229 -17.92 -39.13 -20.46
N ASN A 230 -17.10 -38.11 -20.75
CA ASN A 230 -17.53 -36.90 -21.45
C ASN A 230 -17.98 -37.19 -22.90
N MET A 231 -17.34 -38.15 -23.58
CA MET A 231 -17.68 -38.54 -24.95
C MET A 231 -19.00 -39.33 -25.05
N CYS A 232 -19.38 -40.09 -24.01
CA CYS A 232 -20.66 -40.81 -23.96
C CYS A 232 -21.88 -39.90 -23.69
N MET A 233 -21.71 -38.79 -22.97
CA MET A 233 -22.83 -37.90 -22.63
C MET A 233 -23.25 -36.97 -23.77
N ASN A 234 -22.38 -36.77 -24.77
CA ASN A 234 -22.63 -35.82 -25.85
C ASN A 234 -23.34 -36.43 -27.08
N LYS A 235 -23.71 -37.71 -27.05
CA LYS A 235 -24.23 -38.47 -28.21
C LYS A 235 -25.71 -38.87 -28.11
N GLY A 236 -26.53 -38.10 -27.38
CA GLY A 236 -27.91 -38.47 -27.07
C GLY A 236 -28.98 -37.40 -27.29
N ARG A 237 -28.72 -36.31 -28.01
CA ARG A 237 -29.72 -35.23 -28.15
C ARG A 237 -29.69 -34.52 -29.50
N GLN A 238 -29.76 -35.29 -30.58
CA GLN A 238 -30.19 -34.80 -31.88
C GLN A 238 -31.07 -35.88 -32.52
N GLU A 239 -32.38 -35.63 -32.51
CA GLU A 239 -33.34 -35.89 -33.60
C GLU A 239 -34.78 -35.93 -33.05
N ARG A 240 -35.47 -34.78 -33.14
CA ARG A 240 -36.80 -34.70 -33.77
C ARG A 240 -37.07 -33.25 -34.15
N ALA A 241 -37.26 -33.06 -35.44
CA ALA A 241 -37.49 -31.79 -36.12
C ALA A 241 -38.99 -31.47 -36.24
N ALA A 242 -39.23 -30.15 -36.35
CA ALA A 242 -40.30 -29.45 -37.07
C ALA A 242 -41.77 -29.60 -36.62
N ASP A 243 -42.35 -28.49 -36.15
CA ASP A 243 -43.40 -27.77 -36.92
C ASP A 243 -43.46 -26.28 -36.52
N GLN A 244 -43.67 -25.39 -37.50
CA GLN A 244 -43.95 -23.94 -37.35
C GLN A 244 -45.50 -23.72 -37.27
N PRO A 245 -46.13 -22.49 -37.23
CA PRO A 245 -45.60 -21.12 -37.36
C PRO A 245 -46.23 -20.00 -36.47
N SER A 246 -45.58 -18.82 -36.52
CA SER A 246 -46.10 -17.43 -36.60
C SER A 246 -47.09 -16.87 -35.55
N GLU A 247 -46.73 -15.75 -34.90
CA GLU A 247 -47.11 -14.36 -35.26
C GLU A 247 -46.57 -13.33 -34.25
N THR A 248 -46.30 -12.12 -34.75
CA THR A 248 -46.02 -10.84 -34.02
C THR A 248 -47.22 -9.91 -34.30
N PRO A 249 -47.23 -8.60 -33.99
CA PRO A 249 -46.90 -7.80 -32.78
C PRO A 249 -47.96 -6.69 -32.48
N GLN A 250 -48.10 -6.14 -31.27
CA GLN A 250 -48.57 -4.74 -30.97
C GLN A 250 -48.10 -4.35 -29.55
N GLU A 251 -47.31 -3.30 -29.28
CA GLU A 251 -47.51 -1.83 -29.42
C GLU A 251 -48.56 -1.26 -28.46
N GLN A 252 -48.12 -0.47 -27.46
CA GLN A 252 -48.52 0.93 -27.23
C GLN A 252 -48.04 1.46 -25.86
N ALA A 253 -47.45 2.65 -25.89
CA ALA A 253 -47.15 3.51 -24.75
C ALA A 253 -48.22 4.61 -24.66
N PHE A 254 -48.62 5.05 -23.45
CA PHE A 254 -48.98 6.45 -23.20
C PHE A 254 -48.97 6.82 -21.71
N MET A 255 -48.72 8.10 -21.47
CA MET A 255 -48.56 8.86 -20.23
C MET A 255 -49.79 8.84 -19.31
N GLU A 256 -49.60 9.14 -18.00
CA GLU A 256 -50.29 10.27 -17.34
C GLU A 256 -49.68 10.59 -15.96
N SER A 257 -49.51 11.89 -15.68
CA SER A 257 -49.32 12.52 -14.36
C SER A 257 -50.69 13.04 -13.90
N PRO A 258 -51.01 13.13 -12.59
CA PRO A 258 -51.19 14.47 -12.02
C PRO A 258 -50.90 14.63 -10.50
N SER A 259 -50.30 15.79 -10.19
CA SER A 259 -50.73 16.85 -9.24
C SER A 259 -51.22 16.55 -7.81
N GLU A 260 -50.63 17.28 -6.85
CA GLU A 260 -51.09 17.61 -5.49
C GLU A 260 -52.53 18.20 -5.40
N PRO A 261 -53.12 18.28 -4.17
CA PRO A 261 -53.08 19.56 -3.45
C PRO A 261 -52.80 19.48 -1.93
N ALA A 262 -52.35 20.62 -1.42
CA ALA A 262 -51.97 20.96 -0.05
C ALA A 262 -53.13 21.01 0.98
N GLY A 263 -52.74 20.98 2.26
CA GLY A 263 -53.57 21.39 3.41
C GLY A 263 -52.72 21.69 4.66
N ASP A 264 -52.63 22.98 5.01
CA ASP A 264 -52.03 23.59 6.21
C ASP A 264 -52.69 23.11 7.53
N THR A 265 -52.02 22.93 8.69
CA THR A 265 -51.75 23.91 9.77
C THR A 265 -51.06 23.24 11.01
N PRO A 266 -50.51 23.96 12.03
CA PRO A 266 -49.19 23.73 12.64
C PRO A 266 -49.18 23.36 14.15
N PRO A 267 -48.11 23.67 14.92
CA PRO A 267 -47.07 22.76 15.41
C PRO A 267 -47.40 22.17 16.80
N ASN A 268 -46.89 20.96 17.07
CA ASN A 268 -46.71 20.53 18.46
C ASN A 268 -45.36 19.82 18.64
N GLU A 269 -44.56 20.42 19.51
CA GLU A 269 -43.32 19.88 20.04
C GLU A 269 -43.63 18.63 20.88
N SER A 270 -43.04 17.48 20.52
CA SER A 270 -42.47 16.53 21.46
C SER A 270 -41.81 15.37 20.70
N ASN A 271 -40.48 15.53 20.52
CA ASN A 271 -39.41 14.56 20.82
C ASN A 271 -39.75 13.05 20.83
N ALA A 272 -38.94 12.14 20.28
CA ALA A 272 -37.63 12.25 19.67
C ALA A 272 -37.28 10.90 18.99
N GLN A 273 -37.12 10.87 17.67
CA GLN A 273 -36.37 9.82 16.96
C GLN A 273 -35.67 10.44 15.74
N ALA A 274 -34.81 11.43 15.98
CA ALA A 274 -33.89 11.98 14.99
C ALA A 274 -32.76 12.75 15.69
N GLN A 275 -31.86 12.06 16.38
CA GLN A 275 -30.57 12.60 16.84
C GLN A 275 -29.61 11.44 17.11
N LEU A 276 -28.77 11.11 16.12
CA LEU A 276 -27.53 10.38 16.34
C LEU A 276 -26.42 11.44 16.41
N GLY A 277 -26.26 12.01 17.61
CA GLY A 277 -25.22 12.96 17.96
C GLY A 277 -23.89 12.28 18.38
N PRO A 278 -22.85 13.06 18.73
CA PRO A 278 -21.46 12.66 19.03
C PRO A 278 -21.26 11.79 20.30
N ASP A 279 -22.31 11.13 20.78
CA ASP A 279 -22.37 10.67 22.17
C ASP A 279 -21.85 9.26 22.37
N LYS A 280 -21.94 8.37 21.36
CA LYS A 280 -21.61 6.94 21.56
C LYS A 280 -20.12 6.62 21.48
N PHE A 281 -19.41 7.17 20.49
CA PHE A 281 -17.96 6.97 20.38
C PHE A 281 -17.25 7.60 21.59
N SER A 282 -17.55 8.87 21.85
CA SER A 282 -16.87 9.66 22.86
C SER A 282 -17.15 9.18 24.30
N SER A 283 -18.38 8.74 24.59
CA SER A 283 -18.70 8.10 25.89
C SER A 283 -17.92 6.81 26.08
N ASN A 284 -17.98 5.88 25.11
CA ASN A 284 -17.28 4.60 25.18
C ASN A 284 -15.78 4.77 25.39
N LEU A 285 -15.14 5.70 24.67
CA LEU A 285 -13.71 5.96 24.83
C LEU A 285 -13.40 6.58 26.20
N ARG A 286 -14.19 7.56 26.67
CA ARG A 286 -13.98 8.14 28.01
C ARG A 286 -14.19 7.13 29.12
N ASP A 287 -15.15 6.23 28.99
CA ASP A 287 -15.41 5.18 29.98
C ASP A 287 -14.29 4.14 29.99
N TYR A 288 -13.77 3.77 28.81
CA TYR A 288 -12.56 2.96 28.71
C TYR A 288 -11.36 3.60 29.41
N LEU A 289 -11.14 4.90 29.19
CA LEU A 289 -10.05 5.66 29.83
C LEU A 289 -10.22 5.85 31.35
N LYS A 290 -11.40 5.58 31.92
CA LYS A 290 -11.64 5.59 33.37
C LYS A 290 -11.45 4.22 34.00
N SER A 291 -11.58 3.13 33.24
CA SER A 291 -11.39 1.77 33.75
C SER A 291 -9.92 1.55 34.12
N PHE A 292 -9.65 0.80 35.19
CA PHE A 292 -8.29 0.32 35.51
C PHE A 292 -7.97 -0.99 34.81
N ASP A 293 -8.99 -1.81 34.54
CA ASP A 293 -8.87 -3.09 33.83
C ASP A 293 -9.32 -2.89 32.38
N ARG A 294 -8.39 -2.44 31.55
CA ARG A 294 -8.63 -2.09 30.14
C ARG A 294 -8.17 -3.22 29.24
N ASP A 295 -9.00 -3.61 28.27
CA ASP A 295 -8.54 -4.47 27.18
C ASP A 295 -7.67 -3.64 26.21
N PRO A 296 -6.37 -3.94 26.07
CA PRO A 296 -5.49 -3.21 25.15
C PRO A 296 -5.89 -3.40 23.69
N ASN A 297 -6.70 -4.40 23.35
CA ASN A 297 -7.14 -4.68 21.99
C ASN A 297 -8.52 -4.08 21.66
N GLN A 298 -9.13 -3.34 22.59
CA GLN A 298 -10.44 -2.73 22.37
C GLN A 298 -10.39 -1.73 21.21
N GLU A 299 -11.20 -1.98 20.17
CA GLU A 299 -11.38 -1.08 19.03
C GLU A 299 -12.59 -0.15 19.27
N PHE A 300 -12.42 1.13 18.95
CA PHE A 300 -13.49 2.14 18.92
C PHE A 300 -13.72 2.59 17.48
N ILE A 301 -14.91 2.35 16.93
CA ILE A 301 -15.22 2.66 15.53
C ILE A 301 -15.60 4.13 15.38
N LEU A 302 -14.92 4.85 14.49
CA LEU A 302 -15.28 6.21 14.09
C LEU A 302 -16.37 6.18 13.02
N GLN A 303 -17.38 7.03 13.16
CA GLN A 303 -18.43 7.26 12.16
C GLN A 303 -17.92 8.21 11.07
N VAL A 304 -17.08 7.66 10.19
CA VAL A 304 -16.56 8.34 8.99
C VAL A 304 -17.02 7.62 7.73
N LYS A 305 -17.31 8.40 6.68
CA LYS A 305 -17.78 7.88 5.40
C LYS A 305 -16.86 8.37 4.29
N PHE A 306 -16.45 7.46 3.41
CA PHE A 306 -15.60 7.77 2.26
C PHE A 306 -16.36 7.54 0.96
N GLU A 307 -15.98 8.26 -0.10
CA GLU A 307 -16.41 7.93 -1.45
C GLU A 307 -15.93 6.51 -1.82
N PRO A 308 -16.78 5.67 -2.44
CA PRO A 308 -16.43 4.29 -2.76
C PRO A 308 -15.11 4.18 -3.52
N GLY A 309 -14.21 3.31 -3.05
CA GLY A 309 -12.91 3.08 -3.69
C GLY A 309 -11.89 4.20 -3.57
N THR A 310 -12.16 5.23 -2.75
CA THR A 310 -11.24 6.37 -2.55
C THR A 310 -11.03 6.66 -1.06
N ALA A 311 -10.08 7.54 -0.76
CA ALA A 311 -9.88 8.14 0.56
C ALA A 311 -10.59 9.50 0.75
N LYS A 312 -11.48 9.91 -0.16
CA LYS A 312 -12.18 11.19 -0.06
C LYS A 312 -13.33 11.12 0.94
N LEU A 313 -13.27 11.95 1.97
CA LEU A 313 -14.24 11.96 3.07
C LEU A 313 -15.56 12.65 2.65
N LEU A 314 -16.69 11.94 2.78
CA LEU A 314 -18.03 12.44 2.47
C LEU A 314 -18.61 13.31 3.59
N ASN A 315 -18.16 13.11 4.83
CA ASN A 315 -18.60 13.87 6.00
C ASN A 315 -17.43 14.69 6.59
N PRO A 316 -17.04 15.82 5.97
CA PRO A 316 -15.85 16.58 6.36
C PRO A 316 -15.88 17.14 7.79
N LYS A 317 -17.07 17.29 8.39
CA LYS A 317 -17.20 17.68 9.80
C LYS A 317 -16.87 16.56 10.79
N ALA A 318 -16.97 15.29 10.37
CA ALA A 318 -16.66 14.06 11.13
C ALA A 318 -16.64 14.22 12.68
N PRO A 319 -17.80 14.27 13.34
CA PRO A 319 -17.91 14.66 14.76
C PRO A 319 -17.12 13.73 15.72
N ASP A 320 -16.93 12.46 15.36
CA ASP A 320 -16.12 11.55 16.17
C ASP A 320 -14.62 11.89 16.13
N ILE A 321 -14.13 12.48 15.04
CA ILE A 321 -12.74 12.97 14.95
C ILE A 321 -12.57 14.20 15.85
N ASP A 322 -13.55 15.10 15.89
CA ASP A 322 -13.56 16.24 16.82
C ASP A 322 -13.54 15.76 18.28
N ALA A 323 -14.39 14.78 18.60
CA ALA A 323 -14.45 14.21 19.94
C ALA A 323 -13.15 13.51 20.32
N LEU A 324 -12.53 12.76 19.40
CA LEU A 324 -11.24 12.13 19.62
C LEU A 324 -10.14 13.16 19.88
N ALA A 325 -10.08 14.22 19.06
CA ALA A 325 -9.12 15.31 19.26
C ALA A 325 -9.30 15.96 20.64
N GLN A 326 -10.54 16.25 21.03
CA GLN A 326 -10.83 16.81 22.36
C GLN A 326 -10.34 15.88 23.48
N ILE A 327 -10.66 14.58 23.42
CA ILE A 327 -10.21 13.60 24.41
C ILE A 327 -8.68 13.54 24.47
N MET A 328 -8.00 13.57 23.33
CA MET A 328 -6.53 13.57 23.29
C MET A 328 -5.91 14.88 23.82
N GLN A 329 -6.59 16.02 23.68
CA GLN A 329 -6.17 17.28 24.31
C GLN A 329 -6.35 17.24 25.83
N GLU A 330 -7.45 16.68 26.31
CA GLU A 330 -7.74 16.48 27.74
C GLU A 330 -6.78 15.48 28.41
N ASN A 331 -6.18 14.57 27.62
CA ASN A 331 -5.29 13.52 28.10
C ASN A 331 -3.93 13.61 27.38
N PRO A 332 -2.98 14.45 27.82
CA PRO A 332 -1.72 14.72 27.10
C PRO A 332 -0.84 13.50 26.81
N ASN A 333 -0.92 12.46 27.66
CA ASN A 333 -0.14 11.22 27.52
C ASN A 333 -0.82 10.16 26.65
N LEU A 334 -2.08 10.39 26.24
CA LEU A 334 -2.83 9.43 25.43
C LEU A 334 -2.21 9.32 24.04
N THR A 335 -1.84 8.10 23.64
CA THR A 335 -1.45 7.77 22.26
C THR A 335 -2.45 6.81 21.65
N VAL A 336 -2.74 6.98 20.36
CA VAL A 336 -3.75 6.19 19.64
C VAL A 336 -3.21 5.63 18.34
N ALA A 337 -3.71 4.46 17.96
CA ALA A 337 -3.55 3.87 16.64
C ALA A 337 -4.86 3.98 15.87
N ILE A 338 -4.80 4.57 14.68
CA ILE A 338 -5.89 4.66 13.72
C ILE A 338 -5.74 3.52 12.72
N GLU A 339 -6.73 2.65 12.63
CA GLU A 339 -6.71 1.50 11.73
C GLU A 339 -7.80 1.60 10.67
N GLY A 340 -7.39 1.54 9.42
CA GLY A 340 -8.31 1.56 8.28
C GLY A 340 -8.63 0.16 7.79
N HIS A 341 -9.90 -0.12 7.54
CA HIS A 341 -10.35 -1.39 6.99
C HIS A 341 -11.22 -1.15 5.76
N VAL A 342 -11.17 -2.05 4.79
CA VAL A 342 -11.96 -2.01 3.56
C VAL A 342 -12.67 -3.34 3.30
N LYS A 343 -13.64 -3.30 2.39
CA LYS A 343 -14.39 -4.48 1.95
C LYS A 343 -13.45 -5.43 1.18
N GLY A 344 -13.27 -6.66 1.65
CA GLY A 344 -12.39 -7.68 1.04
C GLY A 344 -12.98 -8.39 -0.16
N GLU A 345 -13.26 -7.66 -1.24
CA GLU A 345 -13.87 -8.20 -2.46
C GLU A 345 -13.02 -7.97 -3.73
N GLY A 346 -11.85 -7.34 -3.60
CA GLY A 346 -10.99 -6.90 -4.69
C GLY A 346 -9.52 -7.29 -4.52
N ASN A 347 -8.64 -6.50 -5.12
CA ASN A 347 -7.19 -6.73 -5.07
C ASN A 347 -6.67 -6.32 -3.67
N GLU A 348 -6.11 -7.28 -2.92
CA GLU A 348 -5.62 -7.08 -1.55
C GLU A 348 -4.66 -5.88 -1.41
N ILE A 349 -3.86 -5.60 -2.43
CA ILE A 349 -2.91 -4.48 -2.41
C ILE A 349 -3.63 -3.14 -2.57
N LYS A 350 -4.55 -3.03 -3.54
CA LYS A 350 -5.37 -1.83 -3.71
C LYS A 350 -6.24 -1.57 -2.47
N GLU A 351 -6.76 -2.64 -1.87
CA GLU A 351 -7.49 -2.57 -0.62
C GLU A 351 -6.63 -2.08 0.53
N GLN A 352 -5.40 -2.59 0.62
CA GLN A 352 -4.41 -2.15 1.59
C GLN A 352 -4.06 -0.67 1.41
N GLU A 353 -3.83 -0.21 0.18
CA GLU A 353 -3.57 1.19 -0.18
C GLU A 353 -4.73 2.09 0.26
N ILE A 354 -5.95 1.79 -0.18
CA ILE A 354 -7.14 2.57 0.17
C ILE A 354 -7.36 2.58 1.69
N SER A 355 -7.12 1.45 2.37
CA SER A 355 -7.24 1.38 3.83
C SER A 355 -6.21 2.25 4.55
N GLN A 356 -4.97 2.34 4.04
CA GLN A 356 -3.91 3.18 4.58
C GLN A 356 -4.23 4.66 4.34
N GLU A 357 -4.57 5.03 3.11
CA GLU A 357 -4.90 6.42 2.76
C GLU A 357 -6.04 6.96 3.62
N ARG A 358 -7.06 6.15 3.90
CA ARG A 358 -8.18 6.55 4.77
C ARG A 358 -7.76 6.73 6.24
N ALA A 359 -6.86 5.88 6.75
CA ALA A 359 -6.30 6.05 8.08
C ALA A 359 -5.44 7.33 8.15
N ASP A 360 -4.67 7.61 7.11
CA ASP A 360 -3.84 8.81 7.00
C ASP A 360 -4.67 10.10 6.94
N VAL A 361 -5.81 10.09 6.24
CA VAL A 361 -6.76 11.22 6.23
C VAL A 361 -7.27 11.53 7.63
N VAL A 362 -7.63 10.52 8.42
CA VAL A 362 -8.08 10.73 9.81
C VAL A 362 -6.95 11.27 10.69
N ARG A 363 -5.74 10.74 10.53
CA ARG A 363 -4.54 11.26 11.22
C ARG A 363 -4.31 12.73 10.88
N GLU A 364 -4.36 13.11 9.61
CA GLU A 364 -4.16 14.50 9.17
C GLU A 364 -5.21 15.45 9.77
N LEU A 365 -6.47 15.03 9.82
CA LEU A 365 -7.52 15.81 10.47
C LEU A 365 -7.28 16.00 11.98
N LEU A 366 -6.67 15.04 12.67
CA LEU A 366 -6.28 15.19 14.08
C LEU A 366 -5.08 16.13 14.25
N LEU A 367 -4.10 16.10 13.33
CA LEU A 367 -2.97 17.03 13.31
C LEU A 367 -3.45 18.48 13.14
N GLN A 368 -4.38 18.71 12.22
CA GLN A 368 -5.00 20.02 11.99
C GLN A 368 -5.77 20.53 13.22
N LYS A 369 -6.19 19.63 14.10
CA LYS A 369 -6.83 19.94 15.39
C LYS A 369 -5.83 20.10 16.54
N GLY A 370 -4.53 20.13 16.24
CA GLY A 370 -3.47 20.43 17.21
C GLY A 370 -2.96 19.22 18.00
N ILE A 371 -3.25 18.00 17.57
CA ILE A 371 -2.66 16.79 18.18
C ILE A 371 -1.26 16.58 17.62
N ALA A 372 -0.29 16.33 18.49
CA ALA A 372 1.09 16.08 18.07
C ALA A 372 1.23 14.75 17.30
N ALA A 373 2.03 14.77 16.23
CA ALA A 373 2.17 13.64 15.30
C ALA A 373 2.72 12.35 15.95
N ASN A 374 3.56 12.48 16.96
CA ASN A 374 4.11 11.35 17.72
C ASN A 374 3.06 10.62 18.59
N ARG A 375 1.86 11.19 18.76
CA ARG A 375 0.76 10.61 19.54
C ARG A 375 -0.23 9.80 18.70
N ILE A 376 -0.04 9.76 17.38
CA ILE A 376 -0.96 9.12 16.44
C ILE A 376 -0.19 8.23 15.48
N THR A 377 -0.48 6.94 15.48
CA THR A 377 -0.08 6.02 14.42
C THR A 377 -1.26 5.76 13.49
N ALA A 378 -1.02 5.62 12.19
CA ALA A 378 -2.05 5.33 11.20
C ALA A 378 -1.62 4.13 10.35
N THR A 379 -2.46 3.10 10.30
CA THR A 379 -2.14 1.83 9.67
C THR A 379 -3.34 1.35 8.86
N GLY A 380 -3.15 1.12 7.56
CA GLY A 380 -4.08 0.35 6.76
C GLY A 380 -4.04 -1.10 7.19
N MET A 381 -5.20 -1.72 7.37
CA MET A 381 -5.34 -3.14 7.70
C MET A 381 -5.90 -3.95 6.53
N GLY A 382 -6.15 -3.28 5.38
CA GLY A 382 -6.75 -3.89 4.20
C GLY A 382 -8.07 -4.56 4.54
N SER A 383 -8.28 -5.74 3.99
CA SER A 383 -9.39 -6.64 4.33
C SER A 383 -9.02 -7.70 5.38
N ALA A 384 -7.81 -7.65 5.95
CA ALA A 384 -7.18 -8.74 6.70
C ALA A 384 -7.77 -9.01 8.10
N LYS A 385 -8.71 -8.18 8.59
CA LYS A 385 -9.42 -8.39 9.87
C LYS A 385 -10.93 -8.16 9.72
N PRO A 386 -11.67 -9.11 9.11
CA PRO A 386 -13.12 -9.09 9.19
C PRO A 386 -13.54 -9.24 10.66
N LEU A 387 -14.60 -8.53 11.07
CA LEU A 387 -15.14 -8.72 12.42
C LEU A 387 -15.55 -10.20 12.61
N PRO A 388 -15.42 -10.79 13.82
CA PRO A 388 -15.68 -12.22 14.07
C PRO A 388 -17.07 -12.72 13.62
N GLN A 389 -18.03 -11.81 13.43
CA GLN A 389 -19.38 -12.11 12.95
C GLN A 389 -19.53 -12.13 11.42
N SER A 390 -18.43 -12.06 10.66
CA SER A 390 -18.43 -11.95 9.19
C SER A 390 -17.67 -13.08 8.48
N ALA A 391 -17.47 -14.22 9.15
CA ALA A 391 -17.04 -15.44 8.45
C ALA A 391 -18.16 -15.91 7.49
N ALA A 392 -17.78 -16.13 6.23
CA ALA A 392 -18.57 -16.56 5.07
C ALA A 392 -20.08 -16.81 5.31
N GLY A 393 -20.93 -15.91 4.80
CA GLY A 393 -22.27 -16.31 4.37
C GLY A 393 -23.47 -15.42 4.62
N GLN A 394 -23.41 -14.14 5.06
CA GLN A 394 -24.62 -13.29 5.15
C GLN A 394 -24.47 -11.77 4.87
N THR A 395 -25.55 -11.23 4.25
CA THR A 395 -26.07 -9.86 4.02
C THR A 395 -25.14 -8.64 3.78
N SER A 396 -25.57 -7.79 2.84
CA SER A 396 -24.90 -6.54 2.40
C SER A 396 -24.63 -5.52 3.52
N ASP A 397 -25.34 -5.58 4.65
CA ASP A 397 -25.13 -4.68 5.79
C ASP A 397 -24.00 -5.14 6.74
N GLN A 398 -23.63 -6.42 6.74
CA GLN A 398 -22.50 -6.93 7.51
C GLN A 398 -21.17 -6.67 6.79
N GLN A 399 -21.17 -6.71 5.45
CA GLN A 399 -20.00 -6.34 4.65
C GLN A 399 -19.63 -4.86 4.79
N LYS A 400 -20.62 -3.98 4.98
CA LYS A 400 -20.39 -2.54 5.30
C LYS A 400 -19.63 -2.33 6.61
N LYS A 401 -19.69 -3.27 7.57
CA LYS A 401 -18.95 -3.17 8.84
C LYS A 401 -17.44 -3.45 8.70
N ASN A 402 -17.02 -4.08 7.60
CA ASN A 402 -15.61 -4.31 7.31
C ASN A 402 -14.95 -3.08 6.66
N GLU A 403 -15.74 -2.13 6.14
CA GLU A 403 -15.26 -0.82 5.73
C GLU A 403 -15.41 0.16 6.90
N ARG A 404 -14.35 0.31 7.70
CA ARG A 404 -14.39 1.10 8.93
C ARG A 404 -13.06 1.76 9.21
N ILE A 405 -13.09 2.86 9.97
CA ILE A 405 -11.93 3.33 10.72
C ILE A 405 -12.14 2.98 12.18
N SER A 406 -11.15 2.34 12.80
CA SER A 406 -11.13 2.08 14.23
C SER A 406 -9.98 2.82 14.90
N VAL A 407 -10.14 3.05 16.19
CA VAL A 407 -9.16 3.68 17.07
C VAL A 407 -8.84 2.68 18.17
N ARG A 408 -7.56 2.50 18.46
CA ARG A 408 -7.08 1.73 19.62
C ARG A 408 -6.19 2.63 20.48
N VAL A 409 -6.29 2.48 21.78
CA VAL A 409 -5.38 3.13 22.74
C VAL A 409 -4.08 2.33 22.80
N VAL A 410 -2.94 2.99 22.59
CA VAL A 410 -1.61 2.35 22.58
C VAL A 410 -0.89 2.55 23.91
N THR A 411 -1.03 3.73 24.52
CA THR A 411 -0.42 4.03 25.82
C THR A 411 -1.26 5.04 26.57
N THR A 412 -1.42 4.79 27.87
CA THR A 412 -1.95 5.73 28.86
C THR A 412 -1.06 5.61 30.08
N GLU A 413 -0.12 6.54 30.24
CA GLU A 413 0.54 6.76 31.53
C GLU A 413 -0.08 7.96 32.25
#